data_AF-A0A938S6K2-F1
#
_entry.id   AF-A0A938S6K2-F1
#
_cell.length_a   1.000
_cell.length_b   1.000
_cell.length_c   1.000
_cell.angle_alpha   90.00
_cell.angle_beta   90.00
_cell.angle_gamma   90.00
#
_symmetry.space_group_name_H-M   'P 1'
#
loop_
_entity.id
_entity.type
_entity.pdbx_description
1 polymer ?
#
loop_
_entity_poly.entity_id
_entity_poly.type
_entity_poly.pdbx_seq_one_letter_code
_entity_poly.pdbx_strand_id
1 'polypeptide(L)'
;MANEIQTDYASGSTLYAVIRNRAGQVWHPGQQGFETWGTNGRTAADYACALTDKAGSRYVGDFDAGIPAGDYGIQVFRQAGATPADTDPLVGSRAILWTGTGELTAAKILANRAVQDPTTSTIDYYDDDGQTLLLSHVLHDEGATFTRMIDNG
;
A
#
# COMPACT_ATOMS: atom_id res chain seq x y z
N MET A 1 -7.69 2.44 -10.81
CA MET A 1 -7.23 1.11 -10.36
C MET A 1 -5.99 0.76 -11.17
N ALA A 2 -4.86 0.45 -10.52
CA ALA A 2 -3.54 0.46 -11.14
C ALA A 2 -2.82 -0.90 -11.17
N ASN A 3 -3.54 -2.02 -11.00
CA ASN A 3 -2.97 -3.37 -11.02
C ASN A 3 -1.92 -3.59 -9.92
N GLU A 4 -2.27 -3.24 -8.68
CA GLU A 4 -1.37 -3.36 -7.54
C GLU A 4 -1.04 -4.82 -7.27
N ILE A 5 -2.00 -5.73 -7.39
CA ILE A 5 -1.76 -7.15 -7.17
C ILE A 5 -1.18 -7.75 -8.46
N GLN A 6 0.05 -8.27 -8.38
CA GLN A 6 0.69 -8.93 -9.52
C GLN A 6 1.33 -10.23 -9.06
N THR A 7 1.24 -11.25 -9.91
CA THR A 7 1.84 -12.56 -9.67
C THR A 7 2.15 -13.23 -11.00
N ASP A 8 3.20 -14.05 -10.99
CA ASP A 8 3.59 -14.84 -12.16
C ASP A 8 3.14 -16.29 -11.98
N TYR A 9 2.42 -16.83 -12.95
CA TYR A 9 1.96 -18.22 -12.97
C TYR A 9 1.61 -18.65 -14.39
N ALA A 10 1.64 -19.96 -14.68
CA ALA A 10 1.27 -20.47 -16.00
C ALA A 10 -0.13 -20.00 -16.44
N SER A 11 -0.19 -19.32 -17.59
CA SER A 11 -1.43 -18.80 -18.19
C SER A 11 -2.48 -19.89 -18.41
N GLY A 12 -3.74 -19.48 -18.45
CA GLY A 12 -4.89 -20.39 -18.55
C GLY A 12 -5.37 -20.98 -17.21
N SER A 13 -4.69 -20.65 -16.11
CA SER A 13 -5.17 -20.93 -14.75
C SER A 13 -6.16 -19.86 -14.28
N THR A 14 -7.03 -20.20 -13.31
CA THR A 14 -7.85 -19.21 -12.59
C THR A 14 -7.18 -18.92 -11.25
N LEU A 15 -6.81 -17.66 -11.02
CA LEU A 15 -6.17 -17.21 -9.78
C LEU A 15 -7.03 -16.18 -9.08
N TYR A 16 -6.94 -16.16 -7.75
CA TYR A 16 -7.53 -15.12 -6.92
C TYR A 16 -6.57 -14.74 -5.80
N ALA A 17 -6.72 -13.52 -5.31
CA ALA A 17 -6.00 -13.02 -4.14
C ALA A 17 -6.91 -12.96 -2.92
N VAL A 18 -6.30 -13.08 -1.76
CA VAL A 18 -6.88 -12.81 -0.44
C VAL A 18 -5.97 -11.79 0.23
N ILE A 19 -6.58 -10.76 0.82
CA ILE A 19 -5.87 -9.67 1.48
C ILE A 19 -6.03 -9.81 3.00
N ARG A 20 -4.93 -9.75 3.74
CA ARG A 20 -4.91 -9.82 5.20
C ARG A 20 -4.28 -8.59 5.82
N ASN A 21 -4.86 -8.12 6.92
CA ASN A 21 -4.23 -7.09 7.74
C ASN A 21 -3.22 -7.70 8.73
N ARG A 22 -2.51 -6.85 9.46
CA ARG A 22 -1.51 -7.27 10.46
C ARG A 22 -2.08 -8.09 11.62
N ALA A 23 -3.38 -7.99 11.90
CA ALA A 23 -4.07 -8.82 12.88
C ALA A 23 -4.44 -10.21 12.35
N GLY A 24 -4.15 -10.51 11.08
CA GLY A 24 -4.47 -11.77 10.43
C GLY A 24 -5.92 -11.87 9.92
N GLN A 25 -6.72 -10.81 10.09
CA GLN A 25 -8.07 -10.73 9.55
C GLN A 25 -8.03 -10.61 8.03
N VAL A 26 -9.08 -11.08 7.36
CA VAL A 26 -9.21 -11.12 5.91
C VAL A 26 -10.17 -10.04 5.42
N TRP A 27 -9.85 -9.42 4.29
CA TRP A 27 -10.73 -8.47 3.62
C TRP A 27 -11.92 -9.18 2.97
N HIS A 28 -13.12 -8.69 3.24
CA HIS A 28 -14.34 -9.13 2.57
C HIS A 28 -14.80 -8.04 1.57
N PRO A 29 -14.59 -8.22 0.25
CA PRO A 29 -14.90 -7.19 -0.74
C PRO A 29 -16.39 -6.82 -0.82
N GLY A 30 -17.28 -7.81 -0.62
CA GLY A 30 -18.73 -7.56 -0.62
C GLY A 30 -19.24 -6.76 0.59
N GLN A 31 -18.55 -6.82 1.73
CA GLN A 31 -18.91 -6.07 2.94
C GLN A 31 -18.06 -4.84 3.18
N GLN A 32 -16.95 -4.67 2.44
CA GLN A 32 -16.01 -3.57 2.60
C GLN A 32 -15.47 -3.50 4.04
N GLY A 33 -15.00 -4.65 4.57
CA GLY A 33 -14.50 -4.75 5.93
C GLY A 33 -13.53 -5.91 6.16
N PHE A 34 -12.69 -5.78 7.19
CA PHE A 34 -11.83 -6.87 7.67
C PHE A 34 -12.53 -7.67 8.76
N GLU A 35 -12.40 -8.98 8.69
CA GLU A 35 -12.99 -9.90 9.67
C GLU A 35 -12.17 -11.19 9.84
N THR A 36 -12.53 -12.00 10.82
CA THR A 36 -11.89 -13.30 11.02
C THR A 36 -12.30 -14.26 9.89
N TRP A 37 -11.35 -15.04 9.37
CA TRP A 37 -11.66 -16.07 8.37
C TRP A 37 -12.73 -17.04 8.91
N GLY A 38 -13.69 -17.41 8.08
CA GLY A 38 -14.80 -18.29 8.48
C GLY A 38 -15.97 -17.60 9.18
N THR A 39 -15.93 -16.26 9.37
CA THR A 39 -17.04 -15.52 9.99
C THR A 39 -18.34 -15.82 9.25
N ASN A 40 -19.40 -16.18 9.98
CA ASN A 40 -20.71 -16.56 9.43
C ASN A 40 -20.67 -17.71 8.39
N GLY A 41 -19.68 -18.60 8.46
CA GLY A 41 -19.56 -19.72 7.52
C GLY A 41 -19.00 -19.34 6.15
N ARG A 42 -18.44 -18.13 6.02
CA ARG A 42 -17.77 -17.66 4.80
C ARG A 42 -16.51 -18.45 4.49
N THR A 43 -16.25 -18.60 3.21
CA THR A 43 -15.14 -19.39 2.65
C THR A 43 -14.25 -18.51 1.79
N ALA A 44 -13.22 -19.09 1.20
CA ALA A 44 -12.39 -18.43 0.20
C ALA A 44 -13.20 -17.72 -0.90
N ALA A 45 -14.37 -18.23 -1.28
CA ALA A 45 -15.23 -17.61 -2.30
C ALA A 45 -15.73 -16.20 -1.91
N ASP A 46 -15.94 -15.95 -0.62
CA ASP A 46 -16.42 -14.66 -0.12
C ASP A 46 -15.31 -13.60 -0.01
N TYR A 47 -14.07 -14.06 0.14
CA TYR A 47 -12.87 -13.23 0.31
C TYR A 47 -12.05 -13.08 -0.99
N ALA A 48 -12.41 -13.82 -2.04
CA ALA A 48 -11.64 -13.87 -3.27
C ALA A 48 -11.70 -12.55 -4.06
N CYS A 49 -10.53 -11.97 -4.31
CA CYS A 49 -10.33 -10.92 -5.29
C CYS A 49 -9.79 -11.55 -6.58
N ALA A 50 -10.63 -11.63 -7.62
CA ALA A 50 -10.25 -12.29 -8.87
C ALA A 50 -9.05 -11.61 -9.55
N LEU A 51 -8.12 -12.41 -10.08
CA LEU A 51 -7.01 -11.92 -10.91
C LEU A 51 -7.28 -12.19 -12.39
N THR A 52 -6.87 -11.25 -13.22
CA THR A 52 -6.97 -11.31 -14.68
C THR A 52 -5.66 -11.80 -15.28
N ASP A 53 -5.70 -12.87 -16.07
CA ASP A 53 -4.56 -13.31 -16.91
C ASP A 53 -4.32 -12.26 -18.02
N LYS A 54 -3.12 -11.69 -18.06
CA LYS A 54 -2.66 -10.76 -19.10
C LYS A 54 -1.82 -11.44 -20.17
N ALA A 55 -1.86 -12.77 -20.22
CA ALA A 55 -0.96 -13.63 -20.98
C ALA A 55 0.50 -13.51 -20.52
N GLY A 56 1.40 -14.29 -21.13
CA GLY A 56 2.82 -14.26 -20.79
C GLY A 56 3.11 -14.70 -19.35
N SER A 57 2.22 -15.50 -18.75
CA SER A 57 2.28 -15.91 -17.35
C SER A 57 2.12 -14.79 -16.32
N ARG A 58 1.56 -13.62 -16.71
CA ARG A 58 1.32 -12.49 -15.80
C ARG A 58 -0.15 -12.41 -15.43
N TYR A 59 -0.44 -12.42 -14.14
CA TYR A 59 -1.77 -12.15 -13.59
C TYR A 59 -1.78 -10.84 -12.83
N VAL A 60 -2.85 -10.07 -13.00
CA VAL A 60 -3.02 -8.77 -12.33
C VAL A 60 -4.39 -8.64 -11.67
N GLY A 61 -4.45 -7.92 -10.58
CA GLY A 61 -5.68 -7.52 -9.91
C GLY A 61 -5.48 -6.21 -9.17
N ASP A 62 -6.59 -5.63 -8.75
CA ASP A 62 -6.58 -4.32 -8.10
C ASP A 62 -6.72 -4.46 -6.59
N PHE A 63 -6.07 -3.57 -5.86
CA PHE A 63 -6.34 -3.40 -4.44
C PHE A 63 -7.64 -2.61 -4.26
N ASP A 64 -8.53 -3.09 -3.40
CA ASP A 64 -9.83 -2.46 -3.20
C ASP A 64 -9.66 -1.07 -2.57
N ALA A 65 -10.30 -0.05 -3.16
CA ALA A 65 -10.22 1.33 -2.71
C ALA A 65 -10.89 1.55 -1.35
N GLY A 66 -11.76 0.63 -0.91
CA GLY A 66 -12.33 0.66 0.44
C GLY A 66 -11.36 0.20 1.53
N ILE A 67 -10.20 -0.37 1.17
CA ILE A 67 -9.19 -0.76 2.15
C ILE A 67 -8.47 0.50 2.65
N PRO A 68 -8.49 0.77 3.98
CA PRO A 68 -7.78 1.91 4.56
C PRO A 68 -6.27 1.85 4.33
N ALA A 69 -5.59 2.98 4.51
CA ALA A 69 -4.13 2.99 4.48
C ALA A 69 -3.55 2.07 5.57
N GLY A 70 -2.52 1.29 5.24
CA GLY A 70 -1.94 0.32 6.15
C GLY A 70 -0.97 -0.67 5.51
N ASP A 71 -0.50 -1.61 6.31
CA ASP A 71 0.36 -2.74 5.89
C ASP A 71 -0.47 -4.02 5.79
N TYR A 72 -0.38 -4.69 4.64
CA TYR A 72 -1.19 -5.85 4.30
C TYR A 72 -0.36 -6.97 3.68
N GLY A 73 -0.78 -8.21 3.97
CA GLY A 73 -0.35 -9.40 3.26
C GLY A 73 -1.31 -9.73 2.12
N ILE A 74 -0.78 -9.96 0.93
CA ILE A 74 -1.50 -10.50 -0.22
C ILE A 74 -1.11 -11.96 -0.38
N GLN A 75 -2.09 -12.85 -0.42
CA GLN A 75 -1.92 -14.27 -0.70
C GLN A 75 -2.64 -14.63 -1.98
N VAL A 76 -1.95 -15.27 -2.93
CA VAL A 76 -2.52 -15.70 -4.21
C VAL A 76 -2.71 -17.20 -4.19
N PHE A 77 -3.89 -17.64 -4.59
CA PHE A 77 -4.28 -19.04 -4.69
C PHE A 77 -4.66 -19.38 -6.12
N ARG A 78 -4.45 -20.66 -6.49
CA ARG A 78 -4.96 -21.21 -7.75
C ARG A 78 -6.25 -21.95 -7.48
N GLN A 79 -7.32 -21.47 -8.09
CA GLN A 79 -8.62 -22.12 -8.03
C GLN A 79 -8.57 -23.48 -8.73
N ALA A 80 -8.72 -24.57 -7.97
CA ALA A 80 -8.68 -25.93 -8.50
C ALA A 80 -10.05 -26.41 -9.01
N GLY A 81 -11.14 -25.85 -8.45
CA GLY A 81 -12.52 -26.21 -8.77
C GLY A 81 -13.30 -25.12 -9.52
N ALA A 82 -14.63 -25.25 -9.51
CA ALA A 82 -15.53 -24.28 -10.14
C ALA A 82 -15.66 -22.96 -9.37
N THR A 83 -15.38 -22.96 -8.06
CA THR A 83 -15.38 -21.79 -7.19
C THR A 83 -14.13 -21.79 -6.30
N PRO A 84 -13.66 -20.62 -5.83
CA PRO A 84 -12.59 -20.56 -4.83
C PRO A 84 -12.95 -21.39 -3.59
N ALA A 85 -11.96 -22.12 -3.06
CA ALA A 85 -12.14 -23.03 -1.94
C ALA A 85 -10.98 -22.95 -0.94
N ASP A 86 -11.27 -23.21 0.33
CA ASP A 86 -10.26 -23.17 1.42
C ASP A 86 -9.12 -24.20 1.22
N THR A 87 -9.33 -25.19 0.35
CA THR A 87 -8.35 -26.21 -0.01
C THR A 87 -7.53 -25.86 -1.25
N ASP A 88 -7.77 -24.70 -1.88
CA ASP A 88 -7.03 -24.28 -3.06
C ASP A 88 -5.54 -24.07 -2.72
N PRO A 89 -4.61 -24.50 -3.59
CA PRO A 89 -3.19 -24.38 -3.33
C PRO A 89 -2.73 -22.92 -3.38
N LEU A 90 -1.92 -22.54 -2.38
CA LEU A 90 -1.20 -21.28 -2.36
C LEU A 90 -0.16 -21.26 -3.50
N VAL A 91 -0.19 -20.22 -4.31
CA VAL A 91 0.78 -19.98 -5.40
C VAL A 91 1.93 -19.10 -4.90
N GLY A 92 1.60 -18.06 -4.14
CA GLY A 92 2.58 -17.11 -3.64
C GLY A 92 1.98 -16.10 -2.68
N SER A 93 2.84 -15.31 -2.06
CA SER A 93 2.43 -14.24 -1.16
C SER A 93 3.41 -13.08 -1.20
N ARG A 94 2.94 -11.86 -0.96
CA ARG A 94 3.77 -10.67 -0.80
C ARG A 94 3.16 -9.72 0.24
N ALA A 95 3.97 -8.81 0.77
CA ALA A 95 3.47 -7.67 1.52
C ALA A 95 3.20 -6.47 0.58
N ILE A 96 2.37 -5.54 1.03
CA ILE A 96 2.12 -4.25 0.40
C ILE A 96 1.94 -3.18 1.49
N LEU A 97 2.60 -2.04 1.31
CA LEU A 97 2.27 -0.83 2.04
C LEU A 97 1.26 -0.04 1.20
N TRP A 98 0.04 0.12 1.70
CA TRP A 98 -1.06 0.73 0.97
C TRP A 98 -1.38 2.11 1.53
N THR A 99 -1.54 3.11 0.66
CA THR A 99 -1.87 4.49 1.07
C THR A 99 -3.37 4.78 1.09
N GLY A 100 -4.22 3.82 0.72
CA GLY A 100 -5.63 4.05 0.43
C GLY A 100 -5.91 4.31 -1.07
N THR A 101 -4.89 4.71 -1.83
CA THR A 101 -5.02 5.05 -3.26
C THR A 101 -3.93 4.45 -4.14
N GLY A 102 -2.81 4.00 -3.56
CA GLY A 102 -1.69 3.41 -4.28
C GLY A 102 -0.75 2.62 -3.37
N GLU A 103 0.05 1.74 -3.96
CA GLU A 103 1.16 1.10 -3.26
C GLU A 103 2.24 2.15 -2.94
N LEU A 104 2.70 2.20 -1.69
CA LEU A 104 3.86 2.96 -1.26
C LEU A 104 5.11 2.12 -1.52
N THR A 105 6.01 2.64 -2.37
CA THR A 105 7.27 1.98 -2.72
C THR A 105 8.45 2.81 -2.23
N ALA A 106 9.63 2.18 -2.13
CA ALA A 106 10.86 2.90 -1.81
C ALA A 106 11.15 4.03 -2.81
N ALA A 107 10.83 3.82 -4.09
CA ALA A 107 10.97 4.85 -5.11
C ALA A 107 10.07 6.06 -4.82
N LYS A 108 8.84 5.84 -4.34
CA LYS A 108 7.94 6.92 -3.94
C LYS A 108 8.47 7.69 -2.72
N ILE A 109 8.98 6.98 -1.72
CA ILE A 109 9.62 7.62 -0.55
C ILE A 109 10.85 8.43 -0.96
N LEU A 110 11.67 7.92 -1.89
CA LEU A 110 12.87 8.59 -2.39
C LEU A 110 12.55 9.72 -3.39
N ALA A 111 11.42 9.63 -4.09
CA ALA A 111 10.95 10.63 -5.03
C ALA A 111 10.41 11.87 -4.31
N ASN A 112 10.07 11.76 -3.02
CA ASN A 112 9.75 12.91 -2.18
C ASN A 112 10.91 13.92 -2.24
N ARG A 113 10.69 14.94 -3.06
CA ARG A 113 11.64 16.00 -3.31
C ARG A 113 11.45 17.04 -2.23
N ALA A 114 12.54 17.41 -1.55
CA ALA A 114 12.59 18.64 -0.79
C ALA A 114 13.24 19.71 -1.66
N VAL A 115 12.54 20.79 -1.96
CA VAL A 115 13.11 21.98 -2.60
C VAL A 115 13.29 23.03 -1.54
N GLN A 116 14.54 23.39 -1.27
CA GLN A 116 14.85 24.55 -0.46
C GLN A 116 14.92 25.78 -1.35
N ASP A 117 14.10 26.79 -1.07
CA ASP A 117 14.28 28.12 -1.61
C ASP A 117 15.03 28.98 -0.58
N PRO A 118 16.33 29.25 -0.80
CA PRO A 118 17.12 30.06 0.11
C PRO A 118 16.68 31.53 0.15
N THR A 119 15.93 32.00 -0.85
CA THR A 119 15.45 33.38 -0.94
C THR A 119 14.26 33.61 -0.02
N THR A 120 13.38 32.62 0.09
CA THR A 120 12.18 32.66 0.95
C THR A 120 12.37 31.90 2.26
N SER A 121 13.54 31.28 2.46
CA SER A 121 13.83 30.40 3.61
C SER A 121 12.79 29.29 3.75
N THR A 122 12.24 28.80 2.64
CA THR A 122 11.22 27.74 2.65
C THR A 122 11.82 26.41 2.25
N ILE A 123 11.29 25.33 2.83
CA ILE A 123 11.48 23.97 2.35
C ILE A 123 10.11 23.43 1.95
N ASP A 124 9.95 23.18 0.65
CA ASP A 124 8.76 22.59 0.08
C ASP A 124 8.97 21.08 -0.11
N TYR A 125 8.09 20.29 0.50
CA TYR A 125 8.07 18.84 0.42
C TYR A 125 7.00 18.40 -0.57
N TYR A 126 7.41 17.71 -1.64
CA TYR A 126 6.50 17.22 -2.67
C TYR A 126 6.20 15.73 -2.49
N ASP A 127 5.06 15.29 -3.01
CA ASP A 127 4.65 13.90 -3.15
C ASP A 127 5.52 13.15 -4.17
N ASP A 128 5.24 11.87 -4.33
CA ASP A 128 5.93 10.95 -5.25
C ASP A 128 5.81 11.33 -6.73
N ASP A 129 4.82 12.17 -7.09
CA ASP A 129 4.67 12.76 -8.42
C ASP A 129 5.62 13.94 -8.68
N GLY A 130 6.32 14.43 -7.65
CA GLY A 130 7.22 15.58 -7.70
C GLY A 130 6.54 16.92 -8.01
N GLN A 131 5.21 16.98 -7.97
CA GLN A 131 4.39 18.16 -8.28
C GLN A 131 3.44 18.54 -7.15
N THR A 132 2.87 17.58 -6.45
CA THR A 132 1.90 17.81 -5.36
C THR A 132 2.65 18.25 -4.11
N LEU A 133 2.46 19.50 -3.68
CA LEU A 133 3.04 20.02 -2.45
C LEU A 133 2.33 19.43 -1.23
N LEU A 134 3.05 18.66 -0.43
CA LEU A 134 2.55 18.04 0.81
C LEU A 134 2.68 18.98 2.01
N LEU A 135 3.81 19.67 2.11
CA LEU A 135 4.12 20.54 3.25
C LEU A 135 5.08 21.65 2.80
N SER A 136 4.86 22.87 3.26
CA SER A 136 5.84 23.95 3.20
C SER A 136 6.28 24.32 4.61
N HIS A 137 7.59 24.35 4.84
CA HIS A 137 8.19 24.73 6.10
C HIS A 137 9.00 26.01 5.94
N VAL A 138 8.55 27.09 6.59
CA VAL A 138 9.29 28.35 6.65
C VAL A 138 10.33 28.25 7.77
N LEU A 139 11.61 28.29 7.40
CA LEU A 139 12.72 28.37 8.33
C LEU A 139 12.75 29.79 8.90
N HIS A 140 12.57 29.89 10.22
CA HIS A 140 12.77 31.13 10.95
C HIS A 140 14.21 31.16 11.46
N ASP A 141 15.06 31.94 10.79
CA ASP A 141 16.37 32.30 11.31
C ASP A 141 16.23 33.53 12.23
N GLU A 142 15.57 33.36 13.37
CA GLU A 142 15.70 34.34 14.44
C GLU A 142 17.08 34.14 15.07
N GLY A 143 18.03 34.99 14.66
CA GLY A 143 19.40 34.97 15.19
C GLY A 143 19.38 34.97 16.71
N ALA A 144 19.86 33.87 17.32
CA ALA A 144 20.01 33.78 18.76
C ALA A 144 21.01 34.85 19.23
N THR A 145 20.52 35.89 19.89
CA THR A 145 21.35 36.92 20.50
C THR A 145 21.90 36.39 21.81
N PHE A 146 23.15 35.90 21.79
CA PHE A 146 23.88 35.59 23.02
C PHE A 146 24.48 36.89 23.58
N THR A 147 24.01 37.33 24.74
CA THR A 147 24.70 38.40 25.49
C THR A 147 25.66 37.74 26.47
N ARG A 148 26.97 37.83 26.20
CA ARG A 148 28.00 37.40 27.16
C ARG A 148 28.07 38.44 28.28
N MET A 149 27.46 38.16 29.43
CA MET A 149 27.75 38.93 30.64
C MET A 149 29.16 38.59 31.11
N ILE A 150 30.05 39.58 31.08
CA ILE A 150 31.34 39.48 31.76
C ILE A 150 31.11 40.09 33.14
N ASP A 151 30.98 39.25 34.17
CA ASP A 151 31.07 39.72 35.54
C ASP A 151 32.53 40.12 35.81
N ASN A 152 32.76 41.44 35.82
CA ASN A 152 33.97 42.02 36.40
C ASN A 152 33.60 42.55 37.79
N GLY A 153 33.74 41.70 38.81
CA GLY A 153 33.54 42.08 40.22
C GLY A 153 33.44 40.89 41.15
#